data_AF-A0A6A7YZW7-F1
#
_entry.id   AF-A0A6A7YZW7-F1
#
_cell.length_a   1.000
_cell.length_b   1.000
_cell.length_c   1.000
_cell.angle_alpha   90.00
_cell.angle_beta   90.00
_cell.angle_gamma   90.00
#
_symmetry.space_group_name_H-M   'P 1'
#
loop_
_entity.id
_entity.type
_entity.pdbx_description
1 polymer ?
#
loop_
_entity_poly.entity_id
_entity_poly.type
_entity_poly.pdbx_seq_one_letter_code
_entity_poly.pdbx_strand_id
1 'polypeptide(L)'
;MSWLNILKHHRWKLGLLLLAANIDLWLTLAFGTAKSFSEWQWLDIVGEGGTALFMLFWLVLVLKSRPTGRVTNFLSIGLSCMFLSWWMDVLDEFVRLPKHIHWDHWLESGPMPIGMVLLTIGLFHWHREQQAINQQMEKRERVFREHRLFDKLTPPGGADYLKRQISDCLSQSLEQQQPLSLLALDIDDFSAINQHYGHAEGDAVLQALSQLILLNLRPHDLLCRLAGDRFVVILPNTGESQARLLALELQQAVQGLAHKTRQQGERLYLAASTAVVMAVSETPEALLKRLNLTLARAKPLRRQRA
;
A
#
# COMPACT_ATOMS: atom_id res chain seq x y z
N MET A 1 -2.05 0.85 20.89
CA MET A 1 -3.24 0.43 21.67
C MET A 1 -2.84 -0.78 22.49
N SER A 2 -2.83 -0.72 23.82
CA SER A 2 -2.26 -1.79 24.64
C SER A 2 -3.13 -3.06 24.59
N TRP A 3 -2.45 -4.21 24.62
CA TRP A 3 -2.95 -5.58 24.46
C TRP A 3 -4.19 -5.93 25.31
N LEU A 4 -4.33 -5.31 26.48
CA LEU A 4 -5.43 -5.53 27.42
C LEU A 4 -6.72 -4.76 27.07
N ASN A 5 -6.64 -3.71 26.26
CA ASN A 5 -7.80 -2.84 25.99
C ASN A 5 -8.76 -3.42 24.94
N ILE A 6 -8.31 -4.28 24.01
CA ILE A 6 -9.18 -4.84 22.97
C ILE A 6 -10.11 -5.90 23.57
N LEU A 7 -9.60 -6.81 24.40
CA LEU A 7 -10.41 -7.82 25.11
C LEU A 7 -11.43 -7.19 26.07
N LYS A 8 -11.14 -6.02 26.67
CA LYS A 8 -12.10 -5.31 27.53
C LYS A 8 -13.44 -5.03 26.84
N HIS A 9 -13.42 -4.71 25.55
CA HIS A 9 -14.63 -4.40 24.78
C HIS A 9 -15.43 -5.66 24.40
N HIS A 10 -14.86 -6.84 24.56
CA HIS A 10 -15.48 -8.13 24.24
C HIS A 10 -15.88 -8.96 25.47
N ARG A 11 -15.65 -8.46 26.70
CA ARG A 11 -15.93 -9.18 27.96
C ARG A 11 -17.38 -9.62 28.09
N TRP A 12 -18.33 -8.80 27.62
CA TRP A 12 -19.74 -9.15 27.70
C TRP A 12 -20.07 -10.38 26.84
N LYS A 13 -19.42 -10.55 25.68
CA LYS A 13 -19.63 -11.71 24.79
C LYS A 13 -19.15 -12.99 25.43
N LEU A 14 -17.95 -12.95 26.02
CA LEU A 14 -17.39 -14.08 26.77
C LEU A 14 -18.22 -14.39 28.02
N GLY A 15 -18.72 -13.35 28.71
CA GLY A 15 -19.62 -13.49 29.85
C GLY A 15 -20.94 -14.16 29.48
N LEU A 16 -21.53 -13.80 28.34
CA LEU A 16 -22.74 -14.46 27.83
C LEU A 16 -22.51 -15.92 27.45
N LEU A 17 -21.40 -16.21 26.77
CA LEU A 17 -21.06 -17.59 26.42
C LEU A 17 -20.88 -18.45 27.67
N LEU A 18 -20.16 -17.92 28.66
CA LEU A 18 -19.95 -18.60 29.92
C LEU A 18 -21.26 -18.81 30.68
N LEU A 19 -22.14 -17.81 30.69
CA LEU A 19 -23.46 -17.92 31.30
C LEU A 19 -24.31 -19.00 30.60
N ALA A 20 -24.33 -19.04 29.26
CA ALA A 20 -25.03 -20.07 28.51
C ALA A 20 -24.50 -21.49 28.81
N ALA A 21 -23.19 -21.68 28.76
CA ALA A 21 -22.57 -22.97 29.07
C ALA A 21 -22.83 -23.45 30.51
N ASN A 22 -22.93 -22.52 31.47
CA ASN A 22 -23.31 -22.84 32.85
C ASN A 22 -24.80 -23.19 32.98
N ILE A 23 -25.67 -22.57 32.19
CA ILE A 23 -27.09 -22.95 32.12
C ILE A 23 -27.23 -24.36 31.58
N ASP A 24 -26.52 -24.71 30.50
CA ASP A 24 -26.54 -26.06 29.91
C ASP A 24 -26.05 -27.11 30.92
N LEU A 25 -24.95 -26.82 31.62
CA LEU A 25 -24.44 -27.66 32.71
C LEU A 25 -25.45 -27.80 33.85
N TRP A 26 -26.13 -26.72 34.23
CA TRP A 26 -27.11 -26.77 35.32
C TRP A 26 -28.34 -27.57 34.91
N LEU A 27 -28.85 -27.39 33.69
CA LEU A 27 -29.99 -28.15 33.16
C LEU A 27 -29.69 -29.64 33.07
N THR A 28 -28.53 -30.01 32.52
CA THR A 28 -28.09 -31.42 32.43
C THR A 28 -28.00 -32.05 33.81
N LEU A 29 -27.40 -31.38 34.80
CA LEU A 29 -27.31 -31.89 36.17
C LEU A 29 -28.66 -31.92 36.92
N ALA A 30 -29.56 -30.98 36.66
CA ALA A 30 -30.86 -30.90 37.33
C ALA A 30 -31.85 -31.98 36.86
N PHE A 31 -31.81 -32.32 35.57
CA PHE A 31 -32.73 -33.29 34.96
C PHE A 31 -32.09 -34.66 34.69
N GLY A 32 -30.77 -34.76 34.70
CA GLY A 32 -30.02 -35.96 34.38
C GLY A 32 -29.49 -36.71 35.61
N THR A 33 -28.94 -37.90 35.35
CA THR A 33 -28.26 -38.73 36.36
C THR A 33 -26.81 -38.94 35.95
N ALA A 34 -25.86 -38.76 36.87
CA ALA A 34 -24.45 -38.93 36.57
C ALA A 34 -24.13 -40.38 36.14
N LYS A 35 -23.45 -40.53 35.00
CA LYS A 35 -22.99 -41.84 34.53
C LYS A 35 -21.85 -42.35 35.40
N SER A 36 -21.78 -43.68 35.52
CA SER A 36 -20.67 -44.33 36.22
C SER A 36 -19.37 -44.26 35.40
N PHE A 37 -18.22 -44.33 36.06
CA PHE A 37 -16.91 -44.28 35.39
C PHE A 37 -16.70 -45.40 34.35
N SER A 38 -17.41 -46.52 34.50
CA SER A 38 -17.41 -47.64 33.54
C SER A 38 -18.19 -47.35 32.25
N GLU A 39 -19.07 -46.35 32.25
CA GLU A 39 -19.88 -45.95 31.08
C GLU A 39 -19.24 -44.80 30.30
N TRP A 40 -18.09 -44.27 30.73
CA TRP A 40 -17.42 -43.14 30.08
C TRP A 40 -16.69 -43.57 28.80
N GLN A 41 -16.97 -42.88 27.70
CA GLN A 41 -16.23 -43.07 26.46
C GLN A 41 -15.07 -42.08 26.37
N TRP A 42 -13.89 -42.50 26.81
CA TRP A 42 -12.70 -41.64 26.86
C TRP A 42 -12.32 -40.99 25.53
N LEU A 43 -12.53 -41.70 24.43
CA LEU A 43 -12.22 -41.19 23.09
C LEU A 43 -13.14 -40.02 22.72
N ASP A 44 -14.43 -40.12 23.05
CA ASP A 44 -15.43 -39.10 22.77
C ASP A 44 -15.22 -37.89 23.68
N ILE A 45 -15.01 -38.11 24.99
CA ILE A 45 -14.67 -37.06 25.96
C ILE A 45 -13.46 -36.23 25.48
N VAL A 46 -12.41 -36.89 24.99
CA VAL A 46 -11.21 -36.20 24.49
C VAL A 46 -11.45 -35.54 23.14
N GLY A 47 -12.16 -36.20 22.22
CA GLY A 47 -12.44 -35.69 20.88
C GLY A 47 -13.37 -34.48 20.88
N GLU A 48 -14.53 -34.62 21.53
CA GLU A 48 -15.56 -33.60 21.65
C GLU A 48 -15.07 -32.46 22.56
N GLY A 49 -14.48 -32.80 23.71
CA GLY A 49 -13.90 -31.83 24.64
C GLY A 49 -12.74 -31.06 24.04
N GLY A 50 -11.88 -31.74 23.29
CA GLY A 50 -10.81 -31.11 22.52
C GLY A 50 -11.35 -30.14 21.46
N THR A 51 -12.41 -30.54 20.74
CA THR A 51 -13.05 -29.70 19.72
C THR A 51 -13.71 -28.47 20.33
N ALA A 52 -14.42 -28.61 21.45
CA ALA A 52 -14.98 -27.49 22.20
C ALA A 52 -13.88 -26.50 22.64
N LEU A 53 -12.74 -26.99 23.14
CA LEU A 53 -11.59 -26.15 23.50
C LEU A 53 -11.00 -25.41 22.30
N PHE A 54 -10.92 -26.05 21.12
CA PHE A 54 -10.48 -25.37 19.89
C PHE A 54 -11.43 -24.24 19.48
N MET A 55 -12.74 -24.42 19.61
CA MET A 55 -13.73 -23.36 19.34
C MET A 55 -13.51 -22.15 20.24
N LEU A 56 -13.26 -22.36 21.54
CA LEU A 56 -12.91 -21.28 22.47
C LEU A 56 -11.59 -20.60 22.11
N PHE A 57 -10.57 -21.38 21.76
CA PHE A 57 -9.27 -20.84 21.36
C PHE A 57 -9.40 -19.95 20.11
N TRP A 58 -10.11 -20.43 19.08
CA TRP A 58 -10.37 -19.64 17.88
C TRP A 58 -11.23 -18.41 18.16
N LEU A 59 -12.22 -18.50 19.05
CA LEU A 59 -13.01 -17.36 19.48
C LEU A 59 -12.12 -16.27 20.10
N VAL A 60 -11.20 -16.65 20.99
CA VAL A 60 -10.25 -15.72 21.61
C VAL A 60 -9.32 -15.10 20.55
N LEU A 61 -8.81 -15.88 19.59
CA LEU A 61 -7.98 -15.36 18.50
C LEU A 61 -8.74 -14.34 17.62
N VAL A 62 -9.99 -14.62 17.28
CA VAL A 62 -10.85 -13.70 16.51
C VAL A 62 -11.08 -12.41 17.29
N LEU A 63 -11.45 -12.49 18.56
CA LEU A 63 -11.68 -11.31 19.41
C LEU A 63 -10.41 -10.51 19.70
N LYS A 64 -9.23 -11.15 19.66
CA LYS A 64 -7.93 -10.49 19.82
C LYS A 64 -7.48 -9.76 18.56
N SER A 65 -7.72 -10.35 17.40
CA SER A 65 -7.22 -9.85 16.11
C SER A 65 -8.07 -8.72 15.53
N ARG A 66 -9.30 -8.55 15.99
CA ARG A 66 -10.31 -7.72 15.31
C ARG A 66 -11.03 -6.78 16.29
N PRO A 67 -11.32 -5.53 15.89
CA PRO A 67 -12.14 -4.62 16.69
C PRO A 67 -13.63 -5.05 16.70
N THR A 68 -14.41 -4.41 17.57
CA THR A 68 -15.88 -4.56 17.59
C THR A 68 -16.50 -4.12 16.26
N GLY A 69 -17.30 -4.98 15.65
CA GLY A 69 -17.98 -4.70 14.39
C GLY A 69 -18.92 -5.83 13.98
N ARG A 70 -19.65 -5.64 12.88
CA ARG A 70 -20.67 -6.60 12.39
C ARG A 70 -20.05 -7.97 12.09
N VAL A 71 -18.91 -7.99 11.44
CA VAL A 71 -18.22 -9.24 11.08
C VAL A 71 -17.69 -9.97 12.31
N THR A 72 -17.09 -9.23 13.25
CA THR A 72 -16.63 -9.81 14.53
C THR A 72 -17.81 -10.37 15.32
N ASN A 73 -19.00 -9.79 15.22
CA ASN A 73 -20.22 -10.36 15.83
C ASN A 73 -20.62 -11.68 15.18
N PHE A 74 -20.71 -11.74 13.85
CA PHE A 74 -21.05 -12.98 13.14
C PHE A 74 -20.06 -14.11 13.45
N LEU A 75 -18.76 -13.83 13.40
CA LEU A 75 -17.74 -14.82 13.74
C LEU A 75 -17.83 -15.26 15.21
N SER A 76 -18.00 -14.30 16.14
CA SER A 76 -18.06 -14.62 17.56
C SER A 76 -19.31 -15.42 17.94
N ILE A 77 -20.47 -15.07 17.38
CA ILE A 77 -21.72 -15.79 17.63
C ILE A 77 -21.64 -17.18 16.99
N GLY A 78 -21.11 -17.26 15.76
CA GLY A 78 -20.95 -18.52 15.06
C GLY A 78 -20.08 -19.53 15.83
N LEU A 79 -18.91 -19.10 16.30
CA LEU A 79 -18.03 -19.92 17.13
C LEU A 79 -18.63 -20.25 18.50
N SER A 80 -19.41 -19.33 19.07
CA SER A 80 -20.09 -19.55 20.35
C SER A 80 -21.18 -20.62 20.22
N CYS A 81 -21.98 -20.60 19.16
CA CYS A 81 -22.99 -21.62 18.88
C CYS A 81 -22.35 -22.99 18.65
N MET A 82 -21.26 -23.06 17.89
CA MET A 82 -20.52 -24.32 17.71
C MET A 82 -19.92 -24.82 19.01
N PHE A 83 -19.36 -23.94 19.84
CA PHE A 83 -18.87 -24.32 21.16
C PHE A 83 -19.98 -24.91 22.04
N LEU A 84 -21.17 -24.29 22.09
CA LEU A 84 -22.27 -24.78 22.91
C LEU A 84 -22.78 -26.15 22.46
N SER A 85 -22.81 -26.41 21.15
CA SER A 85 -23.15 -27.71 20.58
C SER A 85 -22.15 -28.79 21.05
N TRP A 86 -20.85 -28.59 20.83
CA TRP A 86 -19.82 -29.53 21.31
C TRP A 86 -19.73 -29.61 22.84
N TRP A 87 -20.07 -28.54 23.56
CA TRP A 87 -20.13 -28.56 25.02
C TRP A 87 -21.26 -29.46 25.51
N MET A 88 -22.41 -29.43 24.84
CA MET A 88 -23.53 -30.32 25.14
C MET A 88 -23.16 -31.79 24.88
N ASP A 89 -22.52 -32.09 23.74
CA ASP A 89 -22.03 -33.45 23.41
C ASP A 89 -21.16 -34.02 24.54
N VAL A 90 -20.20 -33.21 25.01
CA VAL A 90 -19.31 -33.59 26.12
C VAL A 90 -20.08 -33.85 27.42
N LEU A 91 -21.10 -33.04 27.72
CA LEU A 91 -21.89 -33.21 28.95
C LEU A 91 -22.69 -34.51 28.94
N ASP A 92 -23.17 -34.93 27.77
CA ASP A 92 -23.90 -36.18 27.61
C ASP A 92 -23.03 -37.40 27.88
N GLU A 93 -21.70 -37.31 27.75
CA GLU A 93 -20.78 -38.36 28.19
C GLU A 93 -20.69 -38.51 29.71
N PHE A 94 -20.95 -37.45 30.48
CA PHE A 94 -20.92 -37.49 31.95
C PHE A 94 -22.29 -37.68 32.58
N VAL A 95 -23.37 -37.26 31.92
CA VAL A 95 -24.72 -37.21 32.48
C VAL A 95 -25.73 -37.85 31.53
N ARG A 96 -26.52 -38.81 32.03
CA ARG A 96 -27.60 -39.44 31.26
C ARG A 96 -28.91 -38.70 31.50
N LEU A 97 -29.44 -38.09 30.45
CA LEU A 97 -30.76 -37.46 30.44
C LEU A 97 -31.90 -38.49 30.23
N PRO A 98 -33.10 -38.26 30.80
CA PRO A 98 -34.28 -39.07 30.55
C PRO A 98 -34.77 -38.95 29.10
N LYS A 99 -35.04 -40.08 28.44
CA LYS A 99 -35.47 -40.17 27.02
C LYS A 99 -36.76 -39.43 26.63
N HIS A 100 -37.50 -38.87 27.59
CA HIS A 100 -38.75 -38.14 27.35
C HIS A 100 -38.53 -36.63 27.20
N ILE A 101 -37.32 -36.14 27.48
CA ILE A 101 -36.92 -34.76 27.20
C ILE A 101 -36.45 -34.74 25.75
N HIS A 102 -36.92 -33.78 24.97
CA HIS A 102 -36.57 -33.61 23.55
C HIS A 102 -35.78 -32.33 23.27
N TRP A 103 -35.57 -31.51 24.31
CA TRP A 103 -34.84 -30.24 24.21
C TRP A 103 -33.31 -30.46 24.17
N ASP A 104 -32.84 -31.60 24.63
CA ASP A 104 -31.45 -32.06 24.58
C ASP A 104 -30.95 -32.19 23.14
N HIS A 105 -31.66 -32.94 22.28
CA HIS A 105 -31.30 -33.07 20.86
C HIS A 105 -31.26 -31.73 20.14
N TRP A 106 -32.12 -30.79 20.53
CA TRP A 106 -32.11 -29.45 19.94
C TRP A 106 -30.91 -28.63 20.40
N LEU A 107 -30.51 -28.72 21.67
CA LEU A 107 -29.31 -28.05 22.21
C LEU A 107 -28.02 -28.66 21.64
N GLU A 108 -28.01 -29.96 21.40
CA GLU A 108 -26.90 -30.72 20.81
C GLU A 108 -26.67 -30.30 19.34
N SER A 109 -27.69 -30.44 18.50
CA SER A 109 -27.55 -30.30 17.04
C SER A 109 -28.00 -28.95 16.48
N GLY A 110 -28.88 -28.22 17.15
CA GLY A 110 -29.50 -26.99 16.65
C GLY A 110 -28.55 -25.79 16.51
N PRO A 111 -27.69 -25.51 17.51
CA PRO A 111 -26.72 -24.41 17.43
C PRO A 111 -25.68 -24.58 16.32
N MET A 112 -25.33 -25.81 15.95
CA MET A 112 -24.29 -26.09 14.96
C MET A 112 -24.55 -25.49 13.56
N PRO A 113 -25.69 -25.78 12.86
CA PRO A 113 -25.96 -25.21 11.54
C PRO A 113 -26.11 -23.69 11.58
N ILE A 114 -26.68 -23.15 12.67
CA ILE A 114 -26.76 -21.69 12.89
C ILE A 114 -25.33 -21.12 12.98
N GLY A 115 -24.46 -21.79 13.74
CA GLY A 115 -23.06 -21.43 13.88
C GLY A 115 -22.32 -21.41 12.55
N MET A 116 -22.50 -22.46 11.73
CA MET A 116 -21.89 -22.58 10.40
C MET A 116 -22.35 -21.49 9.43
N VAL A 117 -23.64 -21.16 9.40
CA VAL A 117 -24.18 -20.10 8.55
C VAL A 117 -23.61 -18.74 8.95
N LEU A 118 -23.59 -18.43 10.25
CA LEU A 118 -23.05 -17.17 10.75
C LEU A 118 -21.54 -17.06 10.53
N LEU A 119 -20.79 -18.15 10.70
CA LEU A 119 -19.36 -18.20 10.36
C LEU A 119 -19.13 -17.94 8.87
N THR A 120 -19.92 -18.56 7.99
CA THR A 120 -19.81 -18.39 6.54
C THR A 120 -20.05 -16.94 6.13
N ILE A 121 -21.11 -16.32 6.66
CA ILE A 121 -21.42 -14.90 6.45
C ILE A 121 -20.28 -14.02 6.98
N GLY A 122 -19.78 -14.34 8.19
CA GLY A 122 -18.66 -13.64 8.80
C GLY A 122 -17.38 -13.71 7.95
N LEU A 123 -16.99 -14.89 7.49
CA LEU A 123 -15.82 -15.09 6.64
C LEU A 123 -15.95 -14.39 5.28
N PHE A 124 -17.14 -14.45 4.67
CA PHE A 124 -17.41 -13.75 3.41
C PHE A 124 -17.25 -12.24 3.54
N HIS A 125 -17.87 -11.64 4.56
CA HIS A 125 -17.73 -10.20 4.80
C HIS A 125 -16.30 -9.83 5.21
N TRP A 126 -15.61 -10.69 5.95
CA TRP A 126 -14.19 -10.49 6.27
C TRP A 126 -13.34 -10.45 5.00
N HIS A 127 -13.56 -11.37 4.06
CA HIS A 127 -12.84 -11.38 2.79
C HIS A 127 -13.06 -10.09 2.00
N ARG A 128 -14.31 -9.59 1.95
CA ARG A 128 -14.63 -8.30 1.31
C ARG A 128 -13.96 -7.11 2.01
N GLU A 129 -13.94 -7.09 3.34
CA GLU A 129 -13.22 -6.06 4.10
C GLU A 129 -11.72 -6.08 3.77
N GLN A 130 -11.11 -7.27 3.71
CA GLN A 130 -9.69 -7.41 3.37
C GLN A 130 -9.38 -6.91 1.95
N GLN A 131 -10.22 -7.27 0.98
CA GLN A 131 -10.06 -6.77 -0.39
C GLN A 131 -10.19 -5.24 -0.46
N ALA A 132 -11.14 -4.65 0.26
CA ALA A 132 -11.32 -3.20 0.30
C ALA A 132 -10.11 -2.48 0.94
N ILE A 133 -9.56 -3.04 2.01
CA ILE A 133 -8.34 -2.52 2.64
C ILE A 133 -7.15 -2.63 1.68
N ASN A 134 -6.96 -3.77 1.02
CA ASN A 134 -5.87 -3.94 0.05
C ASN A 134 -5.99 -2.94 -1.10
N GLN A 135 -7.17 -2.74 -1.67
CA GLN A 135 -7.39 -1.73 -2.70
C GLN A 135 -7.13 -0.30 -2.20
N GLN A 136 -7.49 0.01 -0.95
CA GLN A 136 -7.16 1.30 -0.35
C GLN A 136 -5.65 1.46 -0.12
N MET A 137 -4.95 0.40 0.27
CA MET A 137 -3.50 0.39 0.42
C MET A 137 -2.83 0.57 -0.93
N GLU A 138 -3.27 -0.12 -1.98
CA GLU A 138 -2.77 0.06 -3.36
C GLU A 138 -3.03 1.48 -3.87
N LYS A 139 -4.22 2.04 -3.64
CA LYS A 139 -4.53 3.43 -4.01
C LYS A 139 -3.67 4.42 -3.23
N ARG A 140 -3.50 4.22 -1.92
CA ARG A 140 -2.62 5.06 -1.09
C ARG A 140 -1.17 4.90 -1.51
N GLU A 141 -0.72 3.70 -1.83
CA GLU A 141 0.63 3.46 -2.35
C GLU A 141 0.80 4.13 -3.70
N ARG A 142 -0.19 4.06 -4.59
CA ARG A 142 -0.16 4.74 -5.89
C ARG A 142 -0.14 6.25 -5.74
N VAL A 143 -1.02 6.82 -4.91
CA VAL A 143 -1.01 8.25 -4.58
C VAL A 143 0.31 8.63 -3.92
N PHE A 144 0.82 7.83 -2.98
CA PHE A 144 2.09 8.10 -2.30
C PHE A 144 3.30 7.91 -3.22
N ARG A 145 3.22 7.01 -4.22
CA ARG A 145 4.20 6.85 -5.31
C ARG A 145 4.14 8.06 -6.24
N GLU A 146 2.95 8.45 -6.70
CA GLU A 146 2.70 9.64 -7.53
C GLU A 146 3.13 10.92 -6.80
N HIS A 147 2.96 11.00 -5.48
CA HIS A 147 3.42 12.14 -4.66
C HIS A 147 4.92 12.03 -4.31
N ARG A 148 5.49 10.82 -4.17
CA ARG A 148 6.95 10.60 -4.03
C ARG A 148 7.72 10.85 -5.32
N LEU A 149 7.08 10.86 -6.49
CA LEU A 149 7.68 11.37 -7.73
C LEU A 149 8.08 12.84 -7.60
N PHE A 150 7.53 13.58 -6.63
CA PHE A 150 7.89 14.98 -6.37
C PHE A 150 8.91 15.18 -5.25
N ASP A 151 9.03 14.26 -4.28
CA ASP A 151 9.78 14.52 -3.04
C ASP A 151 11.18 13.87 -2.98
N LYS A 152 11.54 13.06 -3.99
CA LYS A 152 12.93 12.67 -4.24
C LYS A 152 13.18 12.63 -5.73
N LEU A 153 13.66 13.76 -6.24
CA LEU A 153 14.53 13.83 -7.40
C LEU A 153 15.40 12.54 -7.53
N THR A 154 14.99 11.61 -8.41
CA THR A 154 15.43 10.19 -8.53
C THR A 154 16.96 10.00 -8.55
N PRO A 155 17.57 9.06 -7.77
CA PRO A 155 18.01 7.73 -8.29
C PRO A 155 18.06 6.59 -7.21
N PRO A 156 18.08 5.27 -7.55
CA PRO A 156 19.00 4.57 -8.47
C PRO A 156 18.29 3.66 -9.48
N GLY A 157 17.31 4.22 -10.20
CA GLY A 157 16.67 3.59 -11.37
C GLY A 157 16.27 4.59 -12.45
N GLY A 158 16.70 5.86 -12.34
CA GLY A 158 16.27 6.95 -13.21
C GLY A 158 16.73 6.79 -14.66
N ALA A 159 17.96 6.32 -14.88
CA ALA A 159 18.49 6.09 -16.23
C ALA A 159 17.78 4.94 -16.95
N ASP A 160 17.49 3.83 -16.26
CA ASP A 160 16.79 2.69 -16.84
C ASP A 160 15.31 2.99 -17.09
N TYR A 161 14.68 3.74 -16.18
CA TYR A 161 13.32 4.25 -16.38
C TYR A 161 13.26 5.18 -17.60
N LEU A 162 14.17 6.16 -17.70
CA LEU A 162 14.25 7.07 -18.84
C LEU A 162 14.43 6.30 -20.15
N LYS A 163 15.35 5.33 -20.20
CA LYS A 163 15.56 4.49 -21.40
C LYS A 163 14.31 3.74 -21.80
N ARG A 164 13.59 3.15 -20.84
CA ARG A 164 12.34 2.44 -21.11
C ARG A 164 11.27 3.38 -21.68
N GLN A 165 11.08 4.54 -21.06
CA GLN A 165 10.12 5.54 -21.55
C GLN A 165 10.47 6.06 -22.94
N ILE A 166 11.75 6.27 -23.23
CA ILE A 166 12.20 6.62 -24.59
C ILE A 166 11.89 5.50 -25.58
N SER A 167 12.14 4.24 -25.20
CA SER A 167 11.82 3.08 -26.04
C SER A 167 10.33 3.03 -26.38
N ASP A 168 9.46 3.17 -25.37
CA ASP A 168 8.01 3.13 -25.55
C ASP A 168 7.53 4.28 -26.44
N CYS A 169 8.03 5.50 -26.21
CA CYS A 169 7.69 6.66 -27.03
C CYS A 169 8.24 6.57 -28.47
N LEU A 170 9.40 5.95 -28.69
CA LEU A 170 9.94 5.71 -30.02
C LEU A 170 9.07 4.73 -30.81
N SER A 171 8.64 3.64 -30.17
CA SER A 171 7.69 2.68 -30.79
C SER A 171 6.38 3.38 -31.17
N GLN A 172 5.80 4.17 -30.27
CA GLN A 172 4.57 4.91 -30.54
C GLN A 172 4.75 5.97 -31.64
N SER A 173 5.86 6.70 -31.62
CA SER A 173 6.22 7.69 -32.64
C SER A 173 6.31 7.07 -34.04
N LEU A 174 6.90 5.87 -34.13
CA LEU A 174 7.00 5.12 -35.38
C LEU A 174 5.62 4.65 -35.88
N GLU A 175 4.79 4.12 -35.00
CA GLU A 175 3.43 3.66 -35.34
C GLU A 175 2.52 4.81 -35.82
N GLN A 176 2.61 5.97 -35.16
CA GLN A 176 1.75 7.11 -35.43
C GLN A 176 2.33 8.09 -36.47
N GLN A 177 3.55 7.85 -36.94
CA GLN A 177 4.32 8.75 -37.82
C GLN A 177 4.41 10.18 -37.26
N GLN A 178 4.56 10.30 -35.94
CA GLN A 178 4.67 11.59 -35.26
C GLN A 178 6.10 11.83 -34.78
N PRO A 179 6.59 13.09 -34.76
CA PRO A 179 7.95 13.38 -34.32
C PRO A 179 8.11 13.19 -32.81
N LEU A 180 9.28 12.73 -32.39
CA LEU A 180 9.68 12.65 -30.99
C LEU A 180 10.95 13.49 -30.78
N SER A 181 10.94 14.39 -29.81
CA SER A 181 12.12 15.14 -29.42
C SER A 181 12.47 14.92 -27.95
N LEU A 182 13.76 15.02 -27.64
CA LEU A 182 14.26 15.07 -26.28
C LEU A 182 14.90 16.43 -26.02
N LEU A 183 14.68 16.94 -24.82
CA LEU A 183 15.28 18.17 -24.31
C LEU A 183 16.05 17.82 -23.04
N ALA A 184 17.32 18.19 -22.96
CA ALA A 184 18.09 18.12 -21.72
C ALA A 184 18.29 19.52 -21.15
N LEU A 185 18.21 19.61 -19.84
CA LEU A 185 18.47 20.82 -19.06
C LEU A 185 19.44 20.47 -17.94
N ASP A 186 20.48 21.27 -17.77
CA ASP A 186 21.51 21.05 -16.77
C ASP A 186 21.87 22.39 -16.12
N ILE A 187 21.78 22.47 -14.79
CA ILE A 187 22.03 23.71 -14.05
C ILE A 187 23.52 24.06 -14.14
N ASP A 188 23.81 25.33 -14.43
CA ASP A 188 25.18 25.80 -14.49
C ASP A 188 25.73 25.99 -13.05
N ASP A 189 26.93 25.47 -12.80
CA ASP A 189 27.64 25.57 -11.51
C ASP A 189 26.86 25.12 -10.25
N PHE A 190 25.96 24.13 -10.37
CA PHE A 190 25.19 23.61 -9.23
C PHE A 190 26.05 23.11 -8.05
N SER A 191 27.26 22.60 -8.32
CA SER A 191 28.20 22.21 -7.26
C SER A 191 28.60 23.40 -6.37
N ALA A 192 28.69 24.61 -6.92
CA ALA A 192 28.99 25.82 -6.14
C ALA A 192 27.84 26.17 -5.19
N ILE A 193 26.59 25.95 -5.62
CA ILE A 193 25.41 26.12 -4.76
C ILE A 193 25.49 25.15 -3.57
N ASN A 194 25.78 23.88 -3.83
CA ASN A 194 25.93 22.88 -2.76
C ASN A 194 27.09 23.22 -1.80
N GLN A 195 28.21 23.72 -2.32
CA GLN A 195 29.37 24.09 -1.50
C GLN A 195 29.09 25.32 -0.64
N HIS A 196 28.34 26.30 -1.13
CA HIS A 196 28.09 27.56 -0.42
C HIS A 196 26.90 27.48 0.55
N TYR A 197 25.82 26.81 0.16
CA TYR A 197 24.56 26.78 0.93
C TYR A 197 24.24 25.40 1.53
N GLY A 198 25.03 24.38 1.21
CA GLY A 198 24.83 23.00 1.66
C GLY A 198 23.87 22.20 0.79
N HIS A 199 23.96 20.88 0.90
CA HIS A 199 23.16 19.94 0.10
C HIS A 199 21.65 20.08 0.28
N ALA A 200 21.18 20.42 1.49
CA ALA A 200 19.76 20.60 1.76
C ALA A 200 19.15 21.78 0.98
N GLU A 201 19.92 22.85 0.77
CA GLU A 201 19.49 23.99 -0.05
C GLU A 201 19.57 23.64 -1.54
N GLY A 202 20.60 22.91 -1.96
CA GLY A 202 20.68 22.37 -3.32
C GLY A 202 19.50 21.49 -3.69
N ASP A 203 19.05 20.62 -2.77
CA ASP A 203 17.86 19.81 -2.96
C ASP A 203 16.59 20.68 -3.08
N ALA A 204 16.47 21.75 -2.26
CA ALA A 204 15.36 22.69 -2.35
C ALA A 204 15.34 23.45 -3.69
N VAL A 205 16.51 23.86 -4.20
CA VAL A 205 16.67 24.49 -5.51
C VAL A 205 16.21 23.54 -6.62
N LEU A 206 16.63 22.28 -6.58
CA LEU A 206 16.24 21.28 -7.58
C LEU A 206 14.73 20.97 -7.53
N GLN A 207 14.12 20.99 -6.34
CA GLN A 207 12.66 20.84 -6.19
C GLN A 207 11.92 22.02 -6.82
N ALA A 208 12.35 23.26 -6.52
CA ALA A 208 11.78 24.46 -7.11
C ALA A 208 11.91 24.46 -8.64
N LEU A 209 13.07 24.07 -9.15
CA LEU A 209 13.31 23.95 -10.58
C LEU A 209 12.42 22.88 -11.23
N SER A 210 12.24 21.73 -10.59
CA SER A 210 11.36 20.67 -11.13
C SER A 210 9.92 21.15 -11.27
N GLN A 211 9.40 21.87 -10.26
CA GLN A 211 8.07 22.46 -10.31
C GLN A 211 7.96 23.49 -11.43
N LEU A 212 8.96 24.36 -11.57
CA LEU A 212 9.01 25.34 -12.64
C LEU A 212 8.96 24.67 -14.02
N ILE A 213 9.76 23.63 -14.25
CA ILE A 213 9.77 22.92 -15.53
C ILE A 213 8.39 22.32 -15.79
N LEU A 214 7.82 21.59 -14.82
CA LEU A 214 6.51 20.95 -14.95
C LEU A 214 5.38 21.92 -15.28
N LEU A 215 5.40 23.14 -14.73
CA LEU A 215 4.41 24.18 -15.04
C LEU A 215 4.45 24.66 -16.49
N ASN A 216 5.56 24.44 -17.19
CA ASN A 216 5.76 24.77 -18.60
C ASN A 216 5.56 23.56 -19.53
N LEU A 217 5.34 22.36 -18.98
CA LEU A 217 5.16 21.12 -19.76
C LEU A 217 3.68 20.80 -20.00
N ARG A 218 3.40 20.14 -21.12
CA ARG A 218 2.06 19.61 -21.44
C ARG A 218 1.81 18.30 -20.67
N PRO A 219 0.55 17.87 -20.50
CA PRO A 219 0.23 16.62 -19.82
C PRO A 219 0.87 15.35 -20.40
N HIS A 220 1.27 15.38 -21.68
CA HIS A 220 1.90 14.26 -22.38
C HIS A 220 3.43 14.33 -22.40
N ASP A 221 4.02 15.44 -21.94
CA ASP A 221 5.47 15.58 -21.83
C ASP A 221 5.94 14.91 -20.53
N LEU A 222 7.09 14.26 -20.57
CA LEU A 222 7.62 13.54 -19.41
C LEU A 222 8.93 14.17 -18.92
N LEU A 223 8.93 14.70 -17.70
CA LEU A 223 10.14 15.14 -17.00
C LEU A 223 10.81 13.98 -16.27
N CYS A 224 12.11 13.79 -16.50
CA CYS A 224 12.96 12.81 -15.82
C CYS A 224 14.23 13.49 -15.29
N ARG A 225 14.64 13.17 -14.06
CA ARG A 225 15.99 13.51 -13.56
C ARG A 225 16.97 12.41 -13.94
N LEU A 226 17.98 12.74 -14.74
CA LEU A 226 18.97 11.78 -15.23
C LEU A 226 20.05 11.51 -14.18
N ALA A 227 20.71 12.57 -13.69
CA ALA A 227 21.74 12.49 -12.66
C ALA A 227 22.00 13.87 -12.07
N GLY A 228 22.10 14.00 -10.75
CA GLY A 228 22.47 15.25 -10.10
C GLY A 228 21.60 16.44 -10.53
N ASP A 229 22.19 17.44 -11.14
CA ASP A 229 21.56 18.66 -11.65
C ASP A 229 20.95 18.54 -13.06
N ARG A 230 20.99 17.35 -13.66
CA ARG A 230 20.55 17.13 -15.04
C ARG A 230 19.14 16.54 -15.14
N PHE A 231 18.31 17.22 -15.93
CA PHE A 231 16.96 16.84 -16.30
C PHE A 231 16.88 16.52 -17.79
N VAL A 232 16.00 15.59 -18.14
CA VAL A 232 15.64 15.23 -19.51
C VAL A 232 14.12 15.27 -19.61
N VAL A 233 13.60 15.96 -20.61
CA VAL A 233 12.20 16.00 -20.98
C VAL A 233 12.01 15.21 -22.27
N ILE A 234 11.07 14.26 -22.25
CA ILE A 234 10.58 13.57 -23.45
C ILE A 234 9.40 14.37 -23.98
N LEU A 235 9.43 14.73 -25.27
CA LEU A 235 8.41 15.54 -25.94
C LEU A 235 7.79 14.73 -27.10
N PRO A 236 6.75 13.91 -26.82
CA PRO A 236 6.01 13.22 -27.87
C PRO A 236 5.32 14.21 -28.82
N ASN A 237 5.12 13.81 -30.07
CA ASN A 237 4.44 14.60 -31.11
C ASN A 237 5.03 16.02 -31.27
N THR A 238 6.33 16.17 -31.04
CA THR A 238 7.01 17.46 -31.04
C THR A 238 8.26 17.40 -31.93
N GLY A 239 8.28 18.26 -32.96
CA GLY A 239 9.43 18.41 -33.86
C GLY A 239 10.54 19.26 -33.26
N GLU A 240 11.71 19.25 -33.90
CA GLU A 240 12.92 19.91 -33.37
C GLU A 240 12.74 21.42 -33.12
N SER A 241 12.08 22.13 -34.02
CA SER A 241 11.87 23.58 -33.90
C SER A 241 11.02 23.94 -32.68
N GLN A 242 9.93 23.22 -32.44
CA GLN A 242 9.06 23.40 -31.28
C GLN A 242 9.79 23.03 -29.98
N ALA A 243 10.55 21.94 -29.99
CA ALA A 243 11.34 21.55 -28.83
C ALA A 243 12.43 22.58 -28.50
N ARG A 244 13.05 23.22 -29.52
CA ARG A 244 14.00 24.32 -29.32
C ARG A 244 13.35 25.57 -28.74
N LEU A 245 12.12 25.91 -29.14
CA LEU A 245 11.36 27.00 -28.53
C LEU A 245 11.09 26.72 -27.05
N LEU A 246 10.60 25.52 -26.72
CA LEU A 246 10.37 25.12 -25.34
C LEU A 246 11.68 25.14 -24.51
N ALA A 247 12.81 24.75 -25.11
CA ALA A 247 14.11 24.84 -24.45
C ALA A 247 14.49 26.28 -24.10
N LEU A 248 14.25 27.23 -25.00
CA LEU A 248 14.47 28.65 -24.75
C LEU A 248 13.53 29.20 -23.67
N GLU A 249 12.25 28.83 -23.71
CA GLU A 249 11.26 29.21 -22.70
C GLU A 249 11.64 28.69 -21.32
N LEU A 250 12.02 27.41 -21.21
CA LEU A 250 12.53 26.83 -19.97
C LEU A 250 13.79 27.55 -19.50
N GLN A 251 14.75 27.81 -20.39
CA GLN A 251 15.97 28.53 -20.04
C GLN A 251 15.68 29.93 -19.46
N GLN A 252 14.76 30.67 -20.08
CA GLN A 252 14.31 31.98 -19.59
C GLN A 252 13.57 31.88 -18.25
N ALA A 253 12.72 30.86 -18.09
CA ALA A 253 12.02 30.61 -16.84
C ALA A 253 13.02 30.33 -15.70
N VAL A 254 14.05 29.51 -15.95
CA VAL A 254 15.11 29.24 -14.95
C VAL A 254 15.85 30.52 -14.58
N GLN A 255 16.21 31.36 -15.56
CA GLN A 255 16.87 32.64 -15.31
C GLN A 255 15.99 33.61 -14.49
N GLY A 256 14.66 33.55 -14.69
CA GLY A 256 13.69 34.31 -13.93
C GLY A 256 13.41 33.77 -12.52
N LEU A 257 13.84 32.54 -12.19
CA LEU A 257 13.61 31.93 -10.89
C LEU A 257 14.53 32.56 -9.83
N ALA A 258 13.95 33.45 -9.02
CA ALA A 258 14.60 33.99 -7.83
C ALA A 258 14.30 33.10 -6.61
N HIS A 259 15.11 32.05 -6.41
CA HIS A 259 14.94 31.12 -5.29
C HIS A 259 15.38 31.78 -3.98
N LYS A 260 14.48 31.86 -3.00
CA LYS A 260 14.81 32.42 -1.68
C LYS A 260 15.41 31.33 -0.80
N THR A 261 16.66 31.51 -0.38
CA THR A 261 17.36 30.54 0.48
C THR A 261 16.73 30.46 1.86
N ARG A 262 16.65 29.25 2.44
CA ARG A 262 15.99 29.03 3.74
C ARG A 262 16.79 29.57 4.92
N GLN A 263 18.12 29.52 4.82
CA GLN A 263 19.04 29.86 5.91
C GLN A 263 19.43 31.35 5.93
N GLN A 264 19.70 31.93 4.75
CA GLN A 264 20.28 33.28 4.63
C GLN A 264 19.28 34.32 4.10
N GLY A 265 18.16 33.90 3.51
CA GLY A 265 17.11 34.79 3.01
C GLY A 265 17.46 35.52 1.70
N GLU A 266 18.64 35.25 1.14
CA GLU A 266 19.12 35.77 -0.14
C GLU A 266 18.36 35.18 -1.33
N ARG A 267 18.35 35.91 -2.45
CA ARG A 267 17.76 35.46 -3.72
C ARG A 267 18.85 34.87 -4.62
N LEU A 268 18.76 33.57 -4.85
CA LEU A 268 19.63 32.81 -5.72
C LEU A 268 19.04 32.84 -7.14
N TYR A 269 19.81 33.36 -8.09
CA TYR A 269 19.50 33.33 -9.50
C TYR A 269 20.21 32.16 -10.16
N LEU A 270 19.48 31.38 -10.94
CA LEU A 270 19.99 30.17 -11.57
C LEU A 270 20.21 30.41 -13.06
N ALA A 271 21.22 29.76 -13.61
CA ALA A 271 21.39 29.61 -15.05
C ALA A 271 21.35 28.12 -15.38
N ALA A 272 20.84 27.80 -16.57
CA ALA A 272 20.83 26.44 -17.07
C ALA A 272 21.21 26.41 -18.54
N SER A 273 21.96 25.37 -18.89
CA SER A 273 22.28 25.00 -20.25
C SER A 273 21.27 23.99 -20.76
N THR A 274 20.74 24.22 -21.97
CA THR A 274 19.75 23.33 -22.60
C THR A 274 20.25 22.75 -23.90
N ALA A 275 19.83 21.53 -24.25
CA ALA A 275 20.08 20.91 -25.53
C ALA A 275 18.85 20.16 -26.02
N VAL A 276 18.65 20.13 -27.35
CA VAL A 276 17.51 19.46 -27.98
C VAL A 276 18.02 18.53 -29.07
N VAL A 277 17.42 17.34 -29.17
CA VAL A 277 17.60 16.43 -30.29
C VAL A 277 16.25 15.82 -30.69
N MET A 278 15.97 15.74 -31.98
CA MET A 278 14.83 14.98 -32.52
C MET A 278 15.28 13.57 -32.87
N ALA A 279 14.44 12.56 -32.66
CA ALA A 279 14.74 11.17 -33.01
C ALA A 279 14.80 10.96 -34.53
N VAL A 280 15.79 10.20 -35.01
CA VAL A 280 15.97 9.86 -36.44
C VAL A 280 16.12 8.35 -36.65
N SER A 281 15.06 7.59 -36.34
CA SER A 281 15.01 6.13 -36.48
C SER A 281 16.22 5.40 -35.87
N GLU A 282 16.51 5.71 -34.61
CA GLU A 282 17.67 5.21 -33.87
C GLU A 282 17.28 4.57 -32.54
N THR A 283 18.21 3.89 -31.87
CA THR A 283 17.95 3.29 -30.56
C THR A 283 17.88 4.33 -29.44
N PRO A 284 17.19 4.04 -28.32
CA PRO A 284 17.17 4.91 -27.14
C PRO A 284 18.57 5.35 -26.67
N GLU A 285 19.55 4.44 -26.71
CA GLU A 285 20.93 4.71 -26.32
C GLU A 285 21.63 5.69 -27.25
N ALA A 286 21.42 5.54 -28.56
CA ALA A 286 22.01 6.44 -29.56
C ALA A 286 21.43 7.86 -29.42
N LEU A 287 20.12 7.96 -29.22
CA LEU A 287 19.42 9.23 -29.03
C LEU A 287 19.89 9.94 -27.76
N LEU A 288 19.97 9.23 -26.63
CA LEU A 288 20.50 9.76 -25.37
C LEU A 288 21.98 10.16 -25.47
N LYS A 289 22.78 9.40 -26.22
CA LYS A 289 24.19 9.73 -26.45
C LYS A 289 24.32 11.04 -27.25
N ARG A 290 23.52 11.22 -28.31
CA ARG A 290 23.50 12.46 -29.08
C ARG A 290 23.04 13.65 -28.22
N LEU A 291 22.01 13.47 -27.41
CA LEU A 291 21.53 14.50 -26.49
C LEU A 291 22.64 14.97 -25.53
N ASN A 292 23.36 14.02 -24.91
CA ASN A 292 24.46 14.35 -24.00
C ASN A 292 25.62 15.06 -24.69
N LEU A 293 25.97 14.66 -25.92
CA LEU A 293 27.01 15.35 -26.70
C LEU A 293 26.60 16.78 -27.07
N THR A 294 25.34 17.00 -27.44
CA THR A 294 24.80 18.34 -27.72
C THR A 294 24.82 19.21 -26.46
N LEU A 295 24.41 18.66 -25.31
CA LEU A 295 24.44 19.37 -24.03
C LEU A 295 25.87 19.74 -23.60
N ALA A 296 26.83 18.82 -23.77
CA ALA A 296 28.23 19.08 -23.45
C ALA A 296 28.82 20.22 -24.28
N ARG A 297 28.35 20.42 -25.52
CA ARG A 297 28.73 21.56 -26.38
C ARG A 297 28.03 22.86 -25.99
N ALA A 298 26.83 22.77 -25.41
CA ALA A 298 26.06 23.93 -24.98
C ALA A 298 26.56 24.50 -23.65
N LYS A 299 27.18 23.67 -22.79
CA LYS A 299 27.73 24.14 -21.52
C LYS A 299 28.86 25.15 -21.72
N PRO A 300 28.88 26.25 -20.95
CA PRO A 300 30.01 27.16 -20.95
C PRO A 300 31.28 26.41 -20.51
N LEU A 301 32.43 26.78 -21.09
CA LEU A 301 33.74 26.24 -20.69
C LEU A 301 33.90 26.41 -19.17
N ARG A 302 33.91 25.30 -18.42
CA ARG A 302 34.25 25.31 -17.00
C ARG A 302 35.61 25.97 -16.85
N ARG A 303 35.69 27.13 -16.20
CA ARG A 303 36.97 27.63 -15.66
C ARG A 303 37.45 26.58 -14.68
N GLN A 304 38.39 25.73 -15.10
CA GLN A 304 39.18 24.91 -14.18
C GLN A 304 39.88 25.89 -13.23
N ARG A 305 39.36 26.03 -12.01
CA ARG A 305 40.11 26.62 -10.92
C ARG A 305 41.21 25.62 -10.58
N ALA A 306 42.46 26.04 -10.84
CA ALA A 306 43.67 25.43 -10.32
C ALA A 306 43.68 25.48 -8.79
#